data_AF-A0A2E3QEN1-F1
#
_entry.id   AF-A0A2E3QEN1-F1
#
_cell.length_a   1.000
_cell.length_b   1.000
_cell.length_c   1.000
_cell.angle_alpha   90.00
_cell.angle_beta   90.00
_cell.angle_gamma   90.00
#
_symmetry.space_group_name_H-M   'P 1'
#
loop_
_entity.id
_entity.type
_entity.pdbx_description
1 polymer ?
#
loop_
_entity_poly.entity_id
_entity_poly.type
_entity_poly.pdbx_seq_one_letter_code
_entity_poly.pdbx_strand_id
1 'polypeptide(L)' 'KTAGGIIIPDTAKEKPQEGEVVAVGSGVRKDDGSVAALDVKAGDKVLFGKWSGTEVKVDGEELLIMKESDIMGIME' A
#
# COMPACT_ATOMS: atom_id res chain seq x y z
N LYS A 1 -21.90 10.62 15.95
CA LYS A 1 -22.56 11.47 16.98
C LYS A 1 -23.03 10.57 18.11
N THR A 2 -22.34 10.59 19.26
CA THR A 2 -22.78 9.93 20.50
C THR A 2 -23.08 11.00 21.55
N ALA A 3 -24.03 10.73 22.45
CA ALA A 3 -24.76 11.67 23.30
C ALA A 3 -23.97 12.22 24.50
N GLY A 4 -22.72 12.61 24.32
CA GLY A 4 -21.93 13.19 25.40
C GLY A 4 -20.65 13.83 24.89
N GLY A 5 -20.76 14.99 24.24
CA GLY A 5 -19.77 16.09 24.20
C GLY A 5 -18.30 15.83 23.81
N ILE A 6 -17.86 14.58 23.65
CA ILE A 6 -16.50 14.21 23.31
C ILE A 6 -16.45 14.23 21.80
N ILE A 7 -16.03 15.37 21.26
CA ILE A 7 -15.50 15.45 19.91
C ILE A 7 -14.19 14.69 19.97
N ILE A 8 -14.21 13.41 19.59
CA ILE A 8 -12.98 12.76 19.17
C ILE A 8 -12.62 13.46 17.87
N PRO A 9 -11.52 14.22 17.81
CA PRO A 9 -11.11 14.80 16.56
C PRO A 9 -10.91 13.65 15.58
N ASP A 10 -11.61 13.69 14.44
CA ASP A 10 -11.44 12.76 13.31
C ASP A 10 -10.01 12.84 12.69
N THR A 11 -9.05 13.47 13.38
CA THR A 11 -7.66 13.68 12.97
C THR A 11 -6.77 12.44 13.13
N ALA A 12 -7.33 11.32 13.59
CA ALA A 12 -6.65 10.03 13.61
C ALA A 12 -7.49 8.97 12.90
N LYS A 13 -8.08 9.31 11.75
CA LYS A 13 -8.37 8.25 10.76
C LYS A 13 -7.02 7.67 10.36
N GLU A 14 -6.69 6.52 10.94
CA GLU A 14 -5.52 5.78 10.52
C GLU A 14 -5.59 5.62 9.00
N LYS A 15 -4.50 5.96 8.30
CA LYS A 15 -4.39 5.63 6.88
C LYS A 15 -4.71 4.14 6.76
N PRO A 16 -5.65 3.73 5.89
CA PRO A 16 -5.95 2.33 5.69
C PRO A 16 -4.64 1.61 5.38
N GLN A 17 -4.37 0.55 6.14
CA GLN A 17 -3.20 -0.31 5.97
C GLN A 17 -3.43 -1.34 4.87
N GLU A 18 -4.54 -1.21 4.15
CA GLU A 18 -4.95 -2.06 3.05
C GLU A 18 -5.08 -1.22 1.78
N GLY A 19 -4.79 -1.82 0.64
CA GLY A 19 -4.96 -1.20 -0.66
C GLY A 19 -5.02 -2.24 -1.77
N GLU A 20 -5.51 -1.83 -2.93
CA GLU A 20 -5.55 -2.66 -4.13
C GLU A 20 -4.33 -2.35 -4.99
N VAL A 21 -3.66 -3.39 -5.47
CA VAL A 21 -2.53 -3.26 -6.36
C VAL A 21 -3.02 -2.85 -7.74
N VAL A 22 -2.80 -1.60 -8.13
CA VAL A 22 -3.16 -1.11 -9.48
C VAL A 22 -2.13 -1.51 -10.54
N ALA A 23 -0.86 -1.60 -10.16
CA ALA A 23 0.23 -1.91 -11.07
C ALA A 23 1.38 -2.59 -10.33
N VAL A 24 2.05 -3.52 -11.00
CA VAL A 24 3.23 -4.21 -10.51
C VAL A 24 4.41 -3.96 -11.43
N GLY A 25 5.59 -3.72 -10.86
CA GLY A 25 6.82 -3.59 -11.62
C GLY A 25 7.29 -4.92 -12.20
N SER A 26 8.38 -4.90 -12.96
CA SER A 26 9.00 -6.12 -13.50
C SER A 26 9.53 -7.08 -12.43
N GLY A 27 9.61 -6.65 -11.18
CA GLY A 27 10.16 -7.41 -10.06
C GLY A 27 11.56 -6.99 -9.65
N VAL A 28 12.09 -7.64 -8.61
CA VAL A 28 13.39 -7.29 -8.03
C VAL A 28 14.50 -7.87 -8.89
N ARG A 29 15.33 -6.99 -9.47
CA ARG A 29 16.58 -7.40 -10.13
C ARG A 29 17.57 -7.84 -9.06
N LYS A 30 17.99 -9.09 -9.14
CA LYS A 30 19.08 -9.64 -8.33
C LYS A 30 20.43 -9.28 -8.95
N ASP A 31 21.49 -9.35 -8.15
CA ASP A 31 22.85 -9.08 -8.58
C ASP A 31 23.35 -10.04 -9.68
N ASP A 32 22.72 -11.21 -9.80
CA ASP A 32 23.00 -12.20 -10.84
C ASP A 32 22.37 -11.86 -12.20
N GLY A 33 21.67 -10.73 -12.32
CA GLY A 33 20.97 -10.29 -13.52
C GLY A 33 19.61 -10.97 -13.73
N SER A 34 19.21 -11.90 -12.85
CA SER A 34 17.89 -12.49 -12.86
C SER A 34 16.85 -11.53 -12.25
N VAL A 35 15.63 -11.64 -12.74
CA VAL A 35 14.49 -10.85 -12.24
C VAL A 35 13.64 -11.78 -11.39
N ALA A 36 13.56 -11.51 -10.10
CA ALA A 36 12.59 -12.15 -9.22
C ALA A 36 11.23 -11.53 -9.49
N ALA A 37 10.29 -12.33 -10.00
CA ALA A 37 8.91 -11.92 -10.18
C ALA A 37 8.30 -11.52 -8.83
N LEU A 38 7.38 -10.56 -8.86
CA LEU A 38 6.64 -10.18 -7.67
C LEU A 38 5.58 -11.25 -7.34
N ASP A 39 5.37 -11.51 -6.06
CA ASP A 39 4.33 -12.41 -5.58
C ASP A 39 2.93 -11.76 -5.67
N VAL A 40 2.88 -10.43 -5.76
CA VAL A 40 1.67 -9.64 -5.96
C VAL A 40 1.35 -9.41 -7.43
N LYS A 41 0.06 -9.32 -7.75
CA LYS A 41 -0.46 -9.03 -9.09
C LYS A 41 -1.41 -7.83 -9.05
N ALA A 42 -1.64 -7.23 -10.21
CA ALA A 42 -2.66 -6.19 -10.33
C ALA A 42 -4.05 -6.77 -10.01
N GLY A 43 -4.80 -6.09 -9.14
CA GLY A 43 -6.09 -6.53 -8.60
C GLY A 43 -6.02 -7.23 -7.24
N ASP A 44 -4.83 -7.59 -6.76
CA ASP A 44 -4.69 -8.17 -5.42
C ASP A 44 -4.90 -7.10 -4.35
N LYS A 45 -5.61 -7.47 -3.28
CA LYS A 45 -5.68 -6.64 -2.08
C LYS A 45 -4.50 -6.98 -1.18
N VAL A 46 -3.75 -5.98 -0.78
CA VAL A 46 -2.56 -6.15 0.03
C VAL A 46 -2.65 -5.34 1.31
N LEU A 47 -2.09 -5.91 2.38
CA LEU A 47 -1.84 -5.22 3.64
C LEU A 47 -0.40 -4.73 3.66
N PHE A 48 -0.20 -3.47 4.00
CA PHE A 48 1.11 -2.83 4.09
C PHE A 48 1.24 -1.98 5.35
N GLY A 49 2.48 -1.75 5.76
CA GLY A 49 2.77 -0.95 6.95
C GLY A 49 2.26 0.48 6.84
N LYS A 50 1.75 1.04 7.94
CA LYS A 50 1.26 2.43 8.04
C LYS A 50 2.26 3.50 7.58
N TRP A 51 3.55 3.19 7.63
CA TRP A 51 4.67 4.08 7.29
C TRP A 51 5.43 3.61 6.07
N SER A 52 4.86 2.66 5.33
CA SER A 52 5.49 2.04 4.17
C SER A 52 5.00 2.67 2.88
N GLY A 53 5.96 2.93 1.98
CA GLY A 53 5.70 3.51 0.68
C GLY A 53 5.85 5.03 0.60
N THR A 54 5.91 5.49 -0.64
CA THR A 54 6.05 6.89 -1.05
C THR A 54 4.78 7.29 -1.79
N GLU A 55 4.11 8.33 -1.33
CA GLU A 55 2.96 8.90 -2.03
C GLU A 55 3.45 9.59 -3.31
N VAL A 56 2.90 9.18 -4.44
CA VAL A 56 3.16 9.73 -5.77
C VAL A 56 1.84 10.20 -6.37
N LYS A 57 1.88 11.30 -7.12
CA LYS A 57 0.75 11.72 -7.96
C LYS A 57 1.05 11.39 -9.41
N VAL A 58 0.24 10.53 -10.01
CA VAL A 58 0.33 10.15 -11.42
C VAL A 58 -1.03 10.39 -12.05
N ASP A 59 -1.08 11.12 -13.16
CA ASP A 59 -2.31 11.41 -13.91
C ASP A 59 -3.46 12.01 -13.07
N GLY A 60 -3.12 12.70 -11.98
CA GLY A 60 -4.08 13.32 -11.06
C GLY A 60 -4.58 12.39 -9.94
N GLU A 61 -4.13 11.14 -9.92
CA GLU A 61 -4.45 10.16 -8.88
C GLU A 61 -3.32 10.09 -7.84
N GLU A 62 -3.69 10.02 -6.56
CA GLU A 62 -2.77 9.76 -5.45
C GLU A 62 -2.56 8.25 -5.33
N LEU A 63 -1.35 7.80 -5.70
CA LEU A 63 -0.93 6.42 -5.61
C LEU A 63 0.15 6.26 -4.54
N LEU A 64 0.27 5.07 -3.98
CA LEU A 64 1.30 4.73 -3.01
C LEU A 64 2.25 3.72 -3.63
N ILE A 65 3.49 4.13 -3.87
CA ILE A 65 4.54 3.23 -4.37
C ILE A 65 5.29 2.66 -3.18
N MET A 66 5.35 1.34 -3.05
CA MET A 66 6.15 0.66 -2.04
C MET A 66 6.90 -0.53 -2.64
N LYS A 67 7.83 -1.08 -1.86
CA LYS A 67 8.52 -2.32 -2.23
C LYS A 67 7.70 -3.52 -1.76
N GLU A 68 7.87 -4.64 -2.43
CA GLU A 68 7.25 -5.91 -2.00
C GLU A 68 7.63 -6.29 -0.56
N SER A 69 8.85 -5.96 -0.12
CA SER A 69 9.32 -6.23 1.24
C SER A 69 8.52 -5.49 2.32
N ASP A 70 7.77 -4.45 1.96
CA ASP A 70 6.92 -3.69 2.87
C ASP A 70 5.47 -4.24 2.94
N ILE A 71 5.14 -5.19 2.07
CA ILE A 71 3.84 -5.85 2.02
C ILE A 71 3.82 -6.93 3.11
N MET A 72 2.87 -6.81 4.03
CA MET A 72 2.70 -7.75 5.16
C MET A 72 1.94 -9.00 4.74
N GLY A 73 1.07 -8.91 3.73
CA GLY A 73 0.34 -10.05 3.20
C GLY A 73 -0.68 -9.67 2.12
N ILE A 74 -1.16 -10.68 1.40
CA ILE A 74 -2.23 -10.57 0.41
C ILE A 74 -3.55 -11.00 1.08
N MET A 75 -4.59 -10.20 0.95
CA MET A 75 -5.94 -10.51 1.42
C MET A 75 -6.74 -11.16 0.27
N GLU A 76 -7.21 -12.38 0.49
CA GLU A 76 -8.05 -13.17 -0.44
C GLU A 76 -9.55 -12.94 -0.21
#